data_AF-A0A939HMG1-F1
#
_entry.id   AF-A0A939HMG1-F1
#
_cell.length_a   1.000
_cell.length_b   1.000
_cell.length_c   1.000
_cell.angle_alpha   90.00
_cell.angle_beta   90.00
_cell.angle_gamma   90.00
#
_symmetry.space_group_name_H-M   'P 1'
#
loop_
_entity.id
_entity.type
_entity.pdbx_description
1 polymer ?
#
loop_
_entity_poly.entity_id
_entity_poly.type
_entity_poly.pdbx_seq_one_letter_code
_entity_poly.pdbx_strand_id
1 'polypeptide(L)'
;MSFSTKTVRLSAVATVLALPLVGCASPECQSKHYEWDAPRRPLSAAVENIRQRTGCTVTVDPDLLTGKTSAEIHGNYRPLQATRHVLRGSGLKVGRTEGGLIIVARHPQKSGTAASHEDED
;
A
#
# COMPACT_ATOMS: atom_id res chain seq x y z
N MET A 1 9.48 -58.79 -13.80
CA MET A 1 9.57 -58.45 -15.23
C MET A 1 9.86 -56.96 -15.31
N SER A 2 11.03 -56.63 -15.88
CA SER A 2 11.57 -55.27 -16.11
C SER A 2 10.77 -54.49 -17.17
N PHE A 3 11.30 -53.32 -17.56
CA PHE A 3 10.94 -52.42 -18.69
C PHE A 3 10.13 -51.18 -18.24
N SER A 4 10.49 -49.94 -18.53
CA SER A 4 11.63 -49.41 -19.29
C SER A 4 11.79 -47.92 -18.98
N THR A 5 13.02 -47.51 -18.67
CA THR A 5 13.51 -46.13 -18.70
C THR A 5 13.31 -45.55 -20.10
N LYS A 6 12.80 -44.32 -20.22
CA LYS A 6 12.86 -43.55 -21.47
C LYS A 6 13.27 -42.12 -21.16
N THR A 7 14.57 -41.91 -21.27
CA THR A 7 15.24 -40.61 -21.30
C THR A 7 14.80 -39.84 -22.54
N VAL A 8 14.08 -38.72 -22.36
CA VAL A 8 13.81 -37.78 -23.45
C VAL A 8 14.89 -36.72 -23.43
N ARG A 9 15.66 -36.68 -24.53
CA ARG A 9 16.74 -35.74 -24.78
C ARG A 9 16.22 -34.34 -25.10
N LEU A 10 17.03 -33.37 -24.72
CA LEU A 10 17.00 -31.95 -25.02
C LEU A 10 16.42 -31.62 -26.40
N SER A 11 15.49 -30.67 -26.42
CA SER A 11 15.37 -29.69 -27.51
C SER A 11 15.44 -28.32 -26.87
N ALA A 12 16.58 -27.65 -27.07
CA ALA A 12 16.80 -26.28 -26.67
C ALA A 12 15.96 -25.38 -27.59
N VAL A 13 14.84 -24.89 -27.08
CA VAL A 13 14.17 -23.72 -27.63
C VAL A 13 14.54 -22.56 -26.71
N ALA A 14 15.52 -21.77 -27.13
CA ALA A 14 15.90 -20.53 -26.46
C ALA A 14 14.83 -19.48 -26.76
N THR A 15 13.72 -19.53 -26.02
CA THR A 15 12.76 -18.43 -26.00
C THR A 15 13.36 -17.32 -25.15
N VAL A 16 13.84 -16.27 -25.80
CA VAL A 16 14.20 -15.01 -25.12
C VAL A 16 12.91 -14.41 -24.58
N LEU A 17 12.57 -14.79 -23.34
CA LEU A 17 11.46 -14.21 -22.62
C LEU A 17 11.93 -12.85 -22.09
N ALA A 18 11.67 -11.80 -22.87
CA ALA A 18 11.76 -10.43 -22.37
C ALA A 18 10.71 -10.28 -21.25
N LEU A 19 11.14 -10.38 -19.99
CA LEU A 19 10.27 -10.05 -18.86
C LEU A 19 9.96 -8.55 -18.94
N PRO A 20 8.69 -8.15 -19.05
CA PRO A 20 8.35 -6.75 -18.81
C PRO A 20 8.77 -6.43 -17.38
N LEU A 21 9.50 -5.33 -17.19
CA LEU A 21 9.66 -4.69 -15.88
C LEU A 21 8.27 -4.21 -15.46
N VAL A 22 7.45 -5.12 -14.94
CA VAL A 22 6.20 -4.80 -14.28
C VAL A 22 6.59 -4.04 -13.03
N GLY A 23 6.29 -2.74 -13.02
CA GLY A 23 6.41 -1.90 -11.82
C GLY A 23 5.67 -2.60 -10.69
N CYS A 24 6.42 -3.15 -9.73
CA CYS A 24 5.83 -3.85 -8.60
C CYS A 24 5.12 -2.82 -7.73
N ALA A 25 3.81 -2.68 -7.93
CA ALA A 25 2.94 -2.16 -6.89
C ALA A 25 3.10 -3.08 -5.68
N SER A 26 3.69 -2.58 -4.59
CA SER A 26 4.00 -3.42 -3.45
C SER A 26 2.72 -3.97 -2.79
N PRO A 27 2.49 -5.29 -2.77
CA PRO A 27 1.30 -5.88 -2.14
C PRO A 27 1.28 -5.67 -0.61
N GLU A 28 2.41 -5.26 -0.03
CA GLU A 28 2.62 -5.06 1.41
C GLU A 28 1.74 -3.95 2.00
N CYS A 29 1.40 -2.91 1.23
CA CYS A 29 0.57 -1.79 1.69
C CYS A 29 -0.88 -2.18 2.03
N GLN A 30 -1.37 -3.34 1.56
CA GLN A 30 -2.81 -3.65 1.54
C GLN A 30 -3.23 -4.92 2.28
N SER A 31 -2.33 -5.88 2.45
CA SER A 31 -2.70 -7.25 2.83
C SER A 31 -2.29 -7.60 4.26
N LYS A 32 -1.09 -7.19 4.70
CA LYS A 32 -0.58 -7.61 6.01
C LYS A 32 -1.08 -6.73 7.16
N HIS A 33 -1.45 -7.40 8.23
CA HIS A 33 -1.86 -6.85 9.50
C HIS A 33 -0.63 -6.70 10.42
N TYR A 34 -0.51 -5.55 11.07
CA TYR A 34 0.59 -5.23 11.97
C TYR A 34 0.03 -4.80 13.32
N GLU A 35 0.70 -5.22 14.39
CA GLU A 35 0.38 -4.75 15.73
C GLU A 35 0.99 -3.38 15.97
N TRP A 36 0.14 -2.44 16.37
CA TRP A 36 0.47 -1.05 16.64
C TRP A 36 0.21 -0.76 18.11
N ASP A 37 1.23 -0.25 18.76
CA ASP A 37 1.17 0.39 20.07
C ASP A 37 2.13 1.57 19.98
N ALA A 38 1.57 2.74 19.68
CA ALA A 38 2.35 3.96 19.54
C ALA A 38 1.61 5.15 20.16
N PRO A 39 2.26 5.89 21.08
CA PRO A 39 1.68 7.09 21.66
C PRO A 39 1.65 8.24 20.66
N ARG A 40 1.00 9.34 21.05
CA ARG A 40 1.01 10.60 20.29
C ARG A 40 2.45 11.08 20.09
N ARG A 41 2.82 11.29 18.83
CA ARG A 41 4.18 11.69 18.43
C ARG A 41 4.14 12.66 17.24
N PRO A 42 5.25 13.33 16.89
CA PRO A 42 5.34 14.12 15.66
C PRO A 42 4.86 13.31 14.45
N LEU A 43 4.01 13.91 13.62
CA LEU A 43 3.33 13.19 12.55
C LEU A 43 4.33 12.63 11.51
N SER A 44 5.40 13.38 11.22
CA SER A 44 6.54 12.92 10.42
C SER A 44 7.13 11.62 10.94
N ALA A 45 7.37 11.54 12.24
CA ALA A 45 7.95 10.37 12.89
C ALA A 45 6.98 9.17 12.89
N ALA A 46 5.67 9.39 12.95
CA ALA A 46 4.67 8.32 12.84
C ALA A 46 4.59 7.74 11.42
N VAL A 47 4.55 8.62 10.39
CA VAL A 47 4.52 8.19 8.98
C VAL A 47 5.79 7.41 8.63
N GLU A 48 6.95 7.88 9.08
CA GLU A 48 8.21 7.19 8.85
C GLU A 48 8.25 5.82 9.52
N ASN A 49 7.76 5.70 10.75
CA ASN A 49 7.66 4.41 11.43
C ASN A 49 6.77 3.42 10.66
N ILE A 50 5.69 3.91 10.05
CA ILE A 50 4.82 3.07 9.22
C ILE A 50 5.57 2.57 7.98
N ARG A 51 6.31 3.43 7.26
CA ARG A 51 7.12 3.01 6.11
C ARG A 51 8.12 1.93 6.51
N GLN A 52 8.87 2.15 7.58
CA GLN A 52 9.91 1.23 8.04
C GLN A 52 9.35 -0.12 8.50
N ARG A 53 8.23 -0.12 9.25
CA ARG A 53 7.62 -1.36 9.74
C ARG A 53 6.94 -2.17 8.65
N THR A 54 6.35 -1.49 7.68
CA THR A 54 5.46 -2.13 6.70
C THR A 54 6.09 -2.35 5.33
N GLY A 55 7.21 -1.68 5.04
CA GLY A 55 7.80 -1.61 3.69
C GLY A 55 6.99 -0.76 2.72
N CYS A 56 5.82 -0.26 3.14
CA CYS A 56 4.91 0.45 2.26
C CYS A 56 5.43 1.84 1.88
N THR A 57 5.47 2.13 0.58
CA THR A 57 5.74 3.47 0.07
C THR A 57 4.61 4.42 0.47
N VAL A 58 4.97 5.49 1.19
CA VAL A 58 4.03 6.55 1.59
C VAL A 58 4.53 7.90 1.09
N THR A 59 3.91 8.41 0.04
CA THR A 59 4.21 9.71 -0.58
C THR A 59 3.42 10.83 0.10
N VAL A 60 4.10 11.91 0.45
CA VAL A 60 3.51 13.07 1.13
C VAL A 60 4.42 14.27 0.97
N ASP A 61 3.82 15.46 0.85
CA ASP A 61 4.54 16.72 0.95
C ASP A 61 5.00 16.94 2.41
N PRO A 62 6.32 17.08 2.68
CA PRO A 62 6.84 17.24 4.04
C PRO A 62 6.26 18.46 4.77
N ASP A 63 5.90 19.53 4.06
CA ASP A 63 5.32 20.74 4.65
C ASP A 63 3.94 20.47 5.26
N LEU A 64 3.21 19.49 4.73
CA LEU A 64 1.95 19.03 5.30
C LEU A 64 2.14 18.32 6.64
N LEU A 65 3.33 17.84 6.99
CA LEU A 65 3.59 17.14 8.25
C LEU A 65 4.15 18.06 9.34
N THR A 66 4.75 19.18 8.95
CA THR A 66 5.43 20.13 9.84
C THR A 66 4.49 20.67 10.92
N GLY A 67 4.95 20.64 12.17
CA GLY A 67 4.18 21.11 13.33
C GLY A 67 2.93 20.29 13.67
N LYS A 68 2.67 19.17 12.98
CA LYS A 68 1.50 18.32 13.24
C LYS A 68 1.83 17.16 14.17
N THR A 69 0.84 16.79 14.96
CA THR A 69 0.91 15.65 15.89
C THR A 69 0.01 14.52 15.38
N SER A 70 0.52 13.30 15.47
CA SER A 70 -0.27 12.10 15.21
C SER A 70 -1.19 11.75 16.38
N ALA A 71 -2.31 11.12 16.08
CA ALA A 71 -3.09 10.44 17.10
C ALA A 71 -2.38 9.18 17.59
N GLU A 72 -2.64 8.79 18.83
CA GLU A 72 -2.26 7.47 19.33
C GLU A 72 -2.95 6.37 18.53
N ILE A 73 -2.27 5.23 18.41
CA ILE A 73 -2.77 4.06 17.68
C ILE A 73 -2.47 2.80 18.50
N HIS A 74 -3.53 2.03 18.74
CA HIS A 74 -3.49 0.82 19.54
C HIS A 74 -4.32 -0.28 18.87
N GLY A 75 -3.72 -1.44 18.67
CA GLY A 75 -4.36 -2.63 18.10
C GLY A 75 -3.77 -3.05 16.75
N ASN A 76 -4.50 -3.90 16.04
CA ASN A 76 -3.99 -4.54 14.84
C ASN A 76 -4.57 -3.90 13.57
N TYR A 77 -3.71 -3.29 12.74
CA TYR A 77 -4.11 -2.54 11.55
C TYR A 77 -3.21 -2.80 10.36
N ARG A 78 -3.80 -2.74 9.17
CA ARG A 78 -3.06 -2.69 7.90
C ARG A 78 -2.42 -1.31 7.71
N PRO A 79 -1.38 -1.18 6.86
CA PRO A 79 -0.66 0.09 6.67
C PRO A 79 -1.59 1.26 6.34
N LEU A 80 -2.53 1.10 5.40
CA LEU A 80 -3.53 2.15 5.11
C LEU A 80 -4.37 2.54 6.33
N GLN A 81 -4.85 1.55 7.10
CA GLN A 81 -5.70 1.78 8.25
C GLN A 81 -4.92 2.49 9.36
N ALA A 82 -3.68 2.05 9.60
CA ALA A 82 -2.77 2.67 10.55
C ALA A 82 -2.48 4.12 10.17
N THR A 83 -2.10 4.38 8.90
CA THR A 83 -1.88 5.75 8.39
C THR A 83 -3.12 6.61 8.55
N ARG A 84 -4.31 6.09 8.25
CA ARG A 84 -5.56 6.82 8.46
C ARG A 84 -5.81 7.16 9.93
N HIS A 85 -5.48 6.24 10.83
CA HIS A 85 -5.68 6.42 12.27
C HIS A 85 -4.75 7.50 12.82
N VAL A 86 -3.45 7.45 12.50
CA VAL A 86 -2.46 8.43 12.98
C VAL A 86 -2.71 9.83 12.41
N LEU A 87 -3.37 9.95 11.26
CA LEU A 87 -3.81 11.24 10.66
C LEU A 87 -5.11 11.79 11.25
N ARG A 88 -5.72 11.14 12.25
CA ARG A 88 -6.92 11.67 12.91
C ARG A 88 -6.56 12.98 13.62
N GLY A 89 -7.34 14.04 13.35
CA GLY A 89 -7.13 15.37 13.94
C GLY A 89 -6.07 16.23 13.23
N SER A 90 -5.30 15.70 12.27
CA SER A 90 -4.22 16.47 11.60
C SER A 90 -4.68 17.36 10.44
N GLY A 91 -5.97 17.29 10.06
CA GLY A 91 -6.45 17.92 8.81
C GLY A 91 -6.02 17.21 7.52
N LEU A 92 -5.32 16.07 7.59
CA LEU A 92 -4.88 15.31 6.42
C LEU A 92 -5.72 14.06 6.16
N LYS A 93 -5.67 13.55 4.93
CA LYS A 93 -6.27 12.28 4.51
C LYS A 93 -5.23 11.41 3.82
N VAL A 94 -5.40 10.10 3.92
CA VAL A 94 -4.63 9.11 3.15
C VAL A 94 -5.48 8.51 2.05
N GLY A 95 -4.92 8.44 0.85
CA GLY A 95 -5.42 7.75 -0.32
C GLY A 95 -4.51 6.59 -0.73
N ARG A 96 -4.99 5.77 -1.67
CA ARG A 96 -4.21 4.72 -2.31
C ARG A 96 -3.79 5.20 -3.69
N THR A 97 -2.59 4.80 -4.12
CA THR A 97 -2.08 4.97 -5.48
C THR A 97 -1.57 3.62 -5.97
N GLU A 98 -1.22 3.54 -7.26
CA GLU A 98 -0.57 2.37 -7.83
C GLU A 98 0.78 2.07 -7.15
N GLY A 99 1.49 3.12 -6.74
CA GLY A 99 2.78 3.03 -6.05
C GLY A 99 2.71 2.86 -4.53
N GLY A 100 1.53 2.79 -3.91
CA GLY A 100 1.39 2.65 -2.45
C GLY A 100 0.33 3.59 -1.84
N LEU A 101 0.74 4.39 -0.87
CA LEU A 101 -0.13 5.35 -0.18
C LEU A 101 0.27 6.79 -0.48
N ILE A 102 -0.72 7.68 -0.55
CA ILE A 102 -0.50 9.12 -0.66
C ILE A 102 -1.22 9.86 0.47
N ILE A 103 -0.54 10.80 1.12
CA ILE A 103 -1.15 11.67 2.12
C ILE A 103 -1.31 13.06 1.51
N VAL A 104 -2.53 13.58 1.60
CA VAL A 104 -2.92 14.89 1.06
C VAL A 104 -3.67 15.69 2.11
N ALA A 105 -3.73 17.01 1.93
CA ALA A 105 -4.62 17.84 2.72
C ALA A 105 -6.08 17.39 2.51
N ARG A 106 -6.91 17.52 3.55
CA ARG A 106 -8.37 17.35 3.40
C ARG A 106 -8.90 18.45 2.49
N HIS A 107 -8.96 18.17 1.20
CA HIS A 107 -9.89 18.86 0.30
C HIS A 107 -11.30 18.25 0.48
N PRO A 108 -12.37 19.01 0.20
CA PRO A 108 -13.71 18.45 0.05
C PRO A 108 -13.72 17.54 -1.19
N GLN A 109 -13.33 16.27 -1.00
CA GLN A 109 -13.39 15.25 -2.03
C GLN A 109 -14.87 14.91 -2.27
N LYS A 110 -15.37 15.22 -3.47
CA LYS A 110 -16.64 14.76 -4.03
C LYS A 110 -16.68 13.24 -3.89
N SER A 111 -17.34 12.76 -2.84
CA SER A 111 -17.40 11.33 -2.54
C SER A 111 -18.46 10.70 -3.45
N GLY A 112 -18.02 9.85 -4.37
CA GLY A 112 -18.87 8.87 -5.06
C GLY A 112 -19.69 9.41 -6.23
N THR A 113 -19.16 9.25 -7.45
CA THR A 113 -20.00 8.86 -8.59
C THR A 113 -19.74 7.37 -8.84
N ALA A 114 -20.33 6.55 -7.99
CA ALA A 114 -20.43 5.11 -8.13
C ALA A 114 -21.88 4.75 -7.84
N ALA A 115 -22.79 5.26 -8.68
CA ALA A 115 -24.17 4.81 -8.80
C ALA A 115 -24.75 5.37 -10.10
N SER A 116 -25.51 4.53 -10.81
CA SER A 116 -26.46 4.79 -11.89
C SER A 116 -25.91 5.20 -13.28
N HIS A 117 -25.73 4.22 -14.17
CA HIS A 117 -26.70 3.97 -15.25
C HIS A 117 -26.34 2.66 -15.99
N GLU A 118 -26.74 1.55 -15.37
CA GLU A 118 -27.17 0.37 -16.11
C GLU A 118 -28.67 0.61 -16.36
N ASP A 119 -29.05 1.09 -17.54
CA ASP A 119 -30.42 1.09 -18.03
C ASP A 119 -30.34 0.88 -19.55
N GLU A 120 -30.31 -0.41 -19.91
CA GLU A 120 -31.23 -1.08 -20.85
C GLU A 120 -31.99 -0.21 -21.88
N ASP A 121 -31.71 -0.42 -23.18
CA ASP A 121 -32.71 -0.70 -24.24
C ASP A 121 -32.03 -1.45 -25.42
#